data_AF-A0A9E5MYU6-F1
#
_entry.id   AF-A0A9E5MYU6-F1
#
_cell.length_a   1.000
_cell.length_b   1.000
_cell.length_c   1.000
_cell.angle_alpha   90.00
_cell.angle_beta   90.00
_cell.angle_gamma   90.00
#
_symmetry.space_group_name_H-M   'P 1'
#
loop_
_entity.id
_entity.type
_entity.pdbx_description
1 polymer ?
#
loop_
_entity_poly.entity_id
_entity_poly.type
_entity_poly.pdbx_seq_one_letter_code
_entity_poly.pdbx_strand_id
1 'polypeptide(L)' 'KATLDAFAEVLFRITEDDPDLLHNAPMSTPISRPDEVQAARKPLLVWSPELESP' A
#
# COMPACT_ATOMS: atom_id res chain seq x y z
N LYS A 1 -15.62 23.66 2.90
CA LYS A 1 -16.37 22.86 3.89
C LYS A 1 -16.55 21.42 3.39
N ALA A 2 -17.19 21.21 2.23
CA ALA A 2 -17.42 19.89 1.63
C ALA A 2 -16.22 18.92 1.59
N THR A 3 -15.01 19.35 1.23
CA THR A 3 -13.83 18.47 1.16
C THR A 3 -13.41 17.92 2.52
N LEU A 4 -13.51 18.72 3.58
CA LEU A 4 -13.15 18.29 4.95
C LEU A 4 -14.22 17.36 5.52
N ASP A 5 -15.49 17.64 5.23
CA ASP A 5 -16.59 16.77 5.63
C ASP A 5 -16.46 15.38 4.97
N ALA A 6 -16.16 15.35 3.65
CA ALA A 6 -15.92 14.11 2.92
C ALA A 6 -14.68 13.35 3.43
N PHE A 7 -13.62 14.06 3.81
CA PHE A 7 -12.44 13.43 4.39
C PHE A 7 -12.75 12.79 5.76
N ALA A 8 -13.48 13.50 6.62
CA ALA A 8 -13.90 12.99 7.92
C ALA A 8 -14.82 11.75 7.79
N GLU A 9 -15.75 11.77 6.83
CA GLU A 9 -16.60 10.63 6.52
C GLU A 9 -15.78 9.39 6.11
N VAL A 10 -14.76 9.57 5.27
CA VAL A 10 -13.86 8.48 4.87
C VAL A 10 -13.11 7.91 6.07
N LEU A 11 -12.65 8.75 7.01
CA LEU A 11 -11.98 8.25 8.23
C LEU A 11 -12.90 7.37 9.07
N PHE A 12 -14.18 7.75 9.25
CA PHE A 12 -15.14 6.91 9.98
C PHE A 12 -15.35 5.56 9.28
N ARG A 13 -15.52 5.56 7.96
CA ARG A 13 -15.67 4.32 7.20
C ARG A 13 -14.46 3.38 7.36
N ILE A 14 -13.24 3.93 7.33
CA ILE A 14 -12.01 3.14 7.54
C ILE A 14 -12.01 2.44 8.91
N THR A 15 -12.64 3.01 9.94
CA THR A 15 -12.71 2.35 11.26
C THR A 15 -13.61 1.12 11.29
N GLU A 16 -14.48 0.96 10.30
CA GLU A 16 -15.43 -0.16 10.18
C GLU A 16 -14.94 -1.23 9.18
N ASP A 17 -13.86 -0.96 8.44
CA ASP A 17 -13.31 -1.86 7.43
C ASP A 17 -12.56 -3.06 8.05
N ASP A 18 -12.40 -4.12 7.24
CA ASP A 18 -11.68 -5.33 7.64
C ASP A 18 -10.19 -5.03 7.93
N PRO A 19 -9.66 -5.42 9.11
CA PRO A 19 -8.27 -5.12 9.48
C PRO A 19 -7.22 -5.69 8.52
N ASP A 20 -7.44 -6.90 8.00
CA ASP A 20 -6.48 -7.54 7.10
C ASP A 20 -6.44 -6.81 5.76
N LEU A 21 -7.60 -6.34 5.27
CA LEU A 21 -7.67 -5.47 4.10
C LEU A 21 -6.88 -4.17 4.33
N LEU A 22 -7.06 -3.51 5.47
CA LEU A 22 -6.34 -2.27 5.81
C LEU A 22 -4.83 -2.48 5.90
N HIS A 23 -4.38 -3.60 6.46
CA HIS A 23 -2.97 -3.93 6.51
C HIS A 23 -2.38 -4.14 5.11
N ASN A 24 -3.13 -4.70 4.16
CA ASN A 24 -2.62 -4.96 2.81
C ASN A 24 -2.84 -3.81 1.81
N ALA A 25 -3.59 -2.78 2.17
CA ALA A 25 -3.78 -1.59 1.35
C ALA A 25 -2.45 -0.88 1.02
N PRO A 26 -2.37 -0.16 -0.12
CA PRO A 26 -3.39 0.03 -1.16
C PRO A 26 -3.44 -1.09 -2.22
N MET A 27 -4.64 -1.38 -2.74
CA MET A 27 -4.85 -2.44 -3.76
C MET A 27 -5.11 -1.92 -5.18
N SER A 28 -5.46 -0.64 -5.34
CA SER A 28 -5.84 -0.04 -6.63
C SER A 28 -4.72 0.80 -7.27
N THR A 29 -3.64 1.07 -6.53
CA THR A 29 -2.47 1.77 -7.05
C THR A 29 -1.60 0.80 -7.85
N PRO A 30 -0.77 1.29 -8.79
CA PRO A 30 0.11 0.42 -9.59
C PRO A 30 1.06 -0.46 -8.76
N ILE A 31 1.36 -0.04 -7.53
CA ILE A 31 2.21 -0.76 -6.58
C ILE A 31 1.45 -0.82 -5.25
N SER A 32 1.42 -1.99 -4.60
CA SER A 32 0.83 -2.23 -3.28
C SER A 32 1.88 -2.10 -2.16
N ARG A 33 1.58 -2.57 -0.94
CA ARG A 33 2.53 -2.59 0.18
C ARG A 33 3.80 -3.39 -0.18
N PRO A 34 5.00 -2.77 -0.21
CA PRO A 34 6.24 -3.49 -0.45
C PRO A 34 6.64 -4.41 0.71
N ASP A 35 7.35 -5.49 0.42
CA ASP A 35 7.96 -6.35 1.45
C ASP A 35 9.28 -5.75 1.95
N GLU A 36 9.16 -4.87 2.93
CA GLU A 36 10.28 -4.16 3.59
C GLU A 36 11.26 -5.11 4.31
N VAL A 37 10.78 -6.24 4.83
CA VAL A 37 11.62 -7.22 5.53
C VAL A 37 12.51 -7.95 4.55
N GLN A 38 11.96 -8.40 3.42
CA GLN A 38 12.75 -9.02 2.36
C GLN A 38 13.71 -8.01 1.75
N ALA A 39 13.26 -6.78 1.48
CA ALA A 39 14.13 -5.73 0.94
C ALA A 39 15.33 -5.45 1.87
N ALA A 40 15.13 -5.44 3.18
CA ALA A 40 16.21 -5.25 4.15
C ALA A 40 17.15 -6.46 4.23
N ARG A 41 16.63 -7.69 4.17
CA ARG A 41 17.43 -8.93 4.30
C ARG A 41 18.14 -9.33 3.00
N LYS A 42 17.58 -8.98 1.85
CA LYS A 42 18.06 -9.33 0.50
C LYS A 42 17.97 -8.10 -0.42
N PRO A 43 18.77 -7.05 -0.16
CA PRO A 43 18.68 -5.81 -0.91
C PRO A 43 19.17 -5.99 -2.34
N LEU A 44 18.34 -5.59 -3.31
CA LEU A 44 18.71 -5.45 -4.72
C LEU A 44 19.09 -3.99 -4.97
N LEU A 45 20.40 -3.71 -4.94
CA LEU A 45 20.93 -2.33 -4.99
C LEU A 45 21.32 -1.86 -6.39
N VAL A 46 21.26 -2.75 -7.37
CA VAL A 46 21.53 -2.48 -8.78
C VAL A 46 20.31 -2.91 -9.59
N TRP A 47 20.02 -2.15 -10.63
CA TRP A 47 19.01 -2.56 -11.59
C TRP A 47 19.53 -3.77 -12.38
N SER A 48 18.71 -4.81 -12.49
CA SER A 48 18.98 -5.97 -13.34
C SER A 48 17.76 -6.24 -14.22
N PRO A 49 17.90 -6.18 -15.55
CA PRO A 49 16.79 -6.42 -16.49
C PRO A 49 16.25 -7.85 -16.40
N GLU A 50 17.01 -8.78 -15.82
CA GLU A 50 16.61 -10.18 -15.65
C GLU A 50 15.58 -10.37 -14.51
N LEU A 51 15.41 -9.35 -13.66
CA LEU A 51 14.48 -9.36 -12.52
C LEU A 51 13.16 -8.65 -12.81
N GLU A 52 12.99 -8.09 -14.02
CA GLU A 52 11.69 -7.58 -14.46
C GLU A 52 10.73 -8.75 -14.67
N SER A 53 9.66 -8.79 -13.88
CA SER A 53 8.52 -9.66 -14.17
C SER A 53 7.76 -9.11 -15.39
N PRO A 54 7.24 -9.97 -16.28
CA PRO A 54 6.40 -9.53 -17.40
C PRO A 54 5.12 -8.80 -16.95
#